data_AF-A0A353R7A0-F1
#
_entry.id   AF-A0A353R7A0-F1
#
_cell.length_a   1.000
_cell.length_b   1.000
_cell.length_c   1.000
_cell.angle_alpha   90.00
_cell.angle_beta   90.00
_cell.angle_gamma   90.00
#
_symmetry.space_group_name_H-M   'P 1'
#
loop_
_entity.id
_entity.type
_entity.pdbx_description
1 polymer ?
#
loop_
_entity_poly.entity_id
_entity_poly.type
_entity_poly.pdbx_seq_one_letter_code
_entity_poly.pdbx_strand_id
1 'polypeptide(L)'
;MQKKNLDTDHCSFCGKSSKETGVLITGIQASICEDCLHDASLVLEEMYGSKPKAPSAKDPMPNGKIMTPREIRNFLDEYVIGQDQAKIFLSVAVYNHYKRIRSGKDNNIDIEKSNILLVGPTGTGKTLLANTIARMLNVPFAIVDATVLTEAGYVGEDVESILTRLLQASDYDVA
;
A
#
# COMPACT_ATOMS: atom_id res chain seq x y z
N MET A 1 -13.84 38.07 -35.91
CA MET A 1 -13.91 38.04 -34.43
C MET A 1 -12.48 38.04 -33.92
N GLN A 2 -12.09 39.08 -33.18
CA GLN A 2 -10.71 39.36 -32.78
C GLN A 2 -10.23 38.34 -31.74
N LYS A 3 -9.03 37.77 -31.93
CA LYS A 3 -8.32 36.97 -30.91
C LYS A 3 -7.93 37.92 -29.76
N LYS A 4 -8.59 37.79 -28.60
CA LYS A 4 -8.10 38.42 -27.37
C LYS A 4 -6.81 37.69 -26.96
N ASN A 5 -5.71 38.44 -26.84
CA ASN A 5 -4.48 37.92 -26.23
C ASN A 5 -4.82 37.44 -24.82
N LEU A 6 -4.45 36.19 -24.51
CA LEU A 6 -4.64 35.60 -23.19
C LEU A 6 -3.64 36.27 -22.24
N ASP A 7 -4.14 36.87 -21.17
CA ASP A 7 -3.32 37.54 -20.17
C ASP A 7 -2.61 36.48 -19.31
N THR A 8 -1.46 35.99 -19.79
CA THR A 8 -0.70 34.87 -19.21
C THR A 8 0.03 35.20 -17.90
N ASP A 9 -0.10 36.44 -17.41
CA ASP A 9 0.67 36.94 -16.26
C ASP A 9 -0.14 37.03 -14.96
N HIS A 10 -1.42 36.64 -14.98
CA HIS A 10 -2.32 36.71 -13.83
C HIS A 10 -3.00 35.38 -13.57
N CYS A 11 -3.31 35.07 -12.30
CA CYS A 11 -4.11 33.91 -11.93
C CYS A 11 -5.58 34.13 -12.31
N SER A 12 -6.17 33.18 -13.03
CA SER A 12 -7.58 33.22 -13.45
C SER A 12 -8.58 33.03 -12.29
N PHE A 13 -8.12 32.63 -11.11
CA PHE A 13 -8.95 32.38 -9.92
C PHE A 13 -8.94 33.56 -8.94
N CYS A 14 -7.76 34.06 -8.55
CA CYS A 14 -7.63 35.16 -7.59
C CYS A 14 -7.28 36.52 -8.21
N GLY A 15 -6.92 36.57 -9.50
CA GLY A 15 -6.54 37.80 -10.21
C GLY A 15 -5.15 38.36 -9.90
N LYS A 16 -4.40 37.76 -8.96
CA LYS A 16 -3.04 38.19 -8.60
C LYS A 16 -2.05 37.93 -9.74
N SER A 17 -1.02 38.76 -9.82
CA SER A 17 0.03 38.64 -10.84
C SER A 17 1.09 37.59 -10.48
N SER A 18 1.81 37.08 -11.49
CA SER A 18 2.89 36.10 -11.34
C SER A 18 3.97 36.52 -10.33
N LYS A 19 4.21 37.84 -10.17
CA LYS A 19 5.18 38.39 -9.21
C LYS A 19 4.73 38.32 -7.76
N GLU A 20 3.42 38.28 -7.51
CA GLU A 20 2.85 38.28 -6.17
C GLU A 20 2.64 36.86 -5.63
N THR A 21 2.37 35.90 -6.51
CA THR A 21 2.04 34.52 -6.12
C THR A 21 3.22 33.55 -6.23
N GLY A 22 4.37 34.01 -6.72
CA GLY A 22 5.59 33.21 -6.87
C GLY A 22 5.55 32.25 -8.05
N VAL A 23 4.66 31.26 -8.02
CA VAL A 23 4.50 30.23 -9.05
C VAL A 23 3.14 30.35 -9.72
N LEU A 24 3.14 30.45 -11.04
CA LEU A 24 1.95 30.48 -11.87
C LEU A 24 2.00 29.34 -12.89
N ILE A 25 1.02 28.42 -12.80
CA ILE A 25 0.86 27.30 -13.72
C ILE A 25 -0.03 27.77 -14.88
N THR A 26 0.52 27.85 -16.09
CA THR A 26 -0.20 28.32 -17.29
C THR A 26 -0.71 27.14 -18.12
N GLY A 27 -2.03 27.04 -18.30
CA GLY A 27 -2.69 26.12 -19.22
C GLY A 27 -3.08 26.77 -20.54
N ILE A 28 -3.69 25.98 -21.43
CA ILE A 28 -4.08 26.42 -22.78
C ILE A 28 -5.14 27.55 -22.75
N GLN A 29 -6.01 27.55 -21.73
CA GLN A 29 -7.14 28.49 -21.63
C GLN A 29 -7.19 29.26 -20.30
N ALA A 30 -6.38 28.89 -19.31
CA ALA A 30 -6.41 29.49 -17.98
C ALA A 30 -5.08 29.29 -17.25
N SER A 31 -4.82 30.14 -16.26
CA SER A 31 -3.63 30.14 -15.41
C SER A 31 -4.05 30.06 -13.94
N ILE A 32 -3.34 29.27 -13.14
CA ILE A 32 -3.64 29.09 -11.71
C ILE A 32 -2.36 29.24 -10.88
N CYS A 33 -2.43 29.96 -9.77
CA CYS A 33 -1.31 30.09 -8.84
C CYS A 33 -1.32 28.97 -7.78
N GLU A 34 -0.19 28.82 -7.08
CA GLU A 34 -0.02 27.84 -6.01
C GLU A 34 -1.04 28.01 -4.88
N ASP A 35 -1.30 29.23 -4.42
CA ASP A 35 -2.30 29.53 -3.37
C ASP A 35 -3.69 29.02 -3.76
N CYS A 36 -4.16 29.35 -4.97
CA CYS A 36 -5.48 28.92 -5.43
C CYS A 36 -5.57 27.41 -5.65
N LEU A 37 -4.45 26.76 -6.00
CA LEU A 37 -4.40 25.31 -6.10
C LEU A 37 -4.55 24.66 -4.71
N HIS A 38 -3.92 25.23 -3.70
CA HIS A 38 -4.04 24.77 -2.31
C HIS A 38 -5.47 24.95 -1.79
N ASP A 39 -6.06 26.13 -1.95
CA ASP A 39 -7.43 26.41 -1.53
C ASP A 39 -8.43 25.50 -2.26
N ALA A 40 -8.26 25.30 -3.58
CA ALA A 40 -9.08 24.38 -4.35
C ALA A 40 -8.95 22.93 -3.84
N SER A 41 -7.75 22.49 -3.44
CA SER A 41 -7.54 21.16 -2.88
C SER A 41 -8.28 20.96 -1.55
N LEU A 42 -8.28 21.97 -0.68
CA LEU A 42 -9.00 21.93 0.61
C LEU A 42 -10.52 21.86 0.39
N VAL A 43 -11.05 22.69 -0.51
CA VAL A 43 -12.48 22.67 -0.85
C VAL A 43 -12.88 21.33 -1.47
N LEU A 44 -12.03 20.74 -2.31
CA LEU A 44 -12.27 19.41 -2.87
C LEU A 44 -12.26 18.32 -1.81
N GLU A 45 -11.36 18.40 -0.82
CA GLU A 45 -11.31 17.47 0.30
C GLU A 45 -12.55 17.57 1.21
N GLU A 46 -13.08 18.77 1.41
CA GLU A 46 -14.29 19.01 2.21
C GLU A 46 -15.56 18.58 1.45
N MET A 47 -15.69 18.93 0.17
CA MET A 47 -16.87 18.64 -0.66
C MET A 47 -16.99 17.16 -1.03
N TYR A 48 -15.87 16.51 -1.35
CA TYR A 48 -15.82 15.06 -1.62
C TYR A 48 -15.46 14.26 -0.37
N GLY A 49 -15.66 14.86 0.82
CA GLY A 49 -15.44 14.34 2.16
C GLY A 49 -14.97 12.91 2.18
N SER A 50 -13.67 12.73 2.40
CA SER A 50 -13.00 11.43 2.57
C SER A 50 -13.80 10.24 2.04
N LYS A 51 -13.90 10.07 0.71
CA LYS A 51 -13.54 8.73 0.26
C LYS A 51 -12.16 8.53 0.87
N PRO A 52 -11.92 7.54 1.75
CA PRO A 52 -10.54 7.10 1.87
C PRO A 52 -10.13 6.94 0.42
N LYS A 53 -9.13 7.69 -0.04
CA LYS A 53 -8.41 7.26 -1.23
C LYS A 53 -8.09 5.83 -0.85
N ALA A 54 -8.83 4.87 -1.41
CA ALA A 54 -8.39 3.50 -1.50
C ALA A 54 -6.92 3.66 -1.85
N PRO A 55 -5.99 3.15 -1.04
CA PRO A 55 -4.59 3.31 -1.35
C PRO A 55 -4.44 2.67 -2.72
N SER A 56 -4.49 3.48 -3.78
CA SER A 56 -4.31 3.06 -5.16
C SER A 56 -2.93 2.52 -5.13
N ALA A 57 -2.80 1.18 -5.07
CA ALA A 57 -1.61 0.44 -4.71
C ALA A 57 -0.42 1.37 -4.53
N LYS A 58 -0.35 2.05 -3.36
CA LYS A 58 0.92 2.68 -3.02
C LYS A 58 1.83 1.48 -3.02
N ASP A 59 2.87 1.50 -3.85
CA ASP A 59 3.96 0.54 -3.76
C ASP A 59 4.11 0.15 -2.28
N PRO A 60 4.14 -1.14 -1.92
CA PRO A 60 4.12 -1.59 -0.53
C PRO A 60 5.30 -1.09 0.33
N MET A 61 6.06 -0.10 -0.15
CA MET A 61 6.93 0.75 0.64
C MET A 61 6.88 2.21 0.15
N PRO A 62 6.98 3.20 1.06
CA PRO A 62 7.33 4.55 0.66
C PRO A 62 8.71 4.52 -0.03
N ASN A 63 8.81 5.09 -1.23
CA ASN A 63 10.05 5.30 -2.03
C ASN A 63 10.59 4.14 -2.89
N GLY A 64 9.82 3.08 -3.16
CA GLY A 64 10.27 2.05 -4.13
C GLY A 64 11.55 1.32 -3.72
N LYS A 65 11.92 1.36 -2.43
CA LYS A 65 13.04 0.60 -1.84
C LYS A 65 12.46 -0.53 -0.99
N ILE A 66 12.86 -1.76 -1.28
CA ILE A 66 12.46 -2.92 -0.47
C ILE A 66 13.17 -2.83 0.88
N MET A 67 12.42 -2.82 1.98
CA MET A 67 12.98 -2.84 3.34
C MET A 67 13.94 -4.01 3.51
N THR A 68 15.10 -3.78 4.08
CA THR A 68 16.08 -4.86 4.27
C THR A 68 15.60 -5.82 5.36
N PRO A 69 16.05 -7.10 5.35
CA PRO A 69 15.69 -8.04 6.41
C PRO A 69 16.06 -7.57 7.82
N ARG A 70 17.07 -6.70 7.96
CA ARG A 70 17.45 -6.10 9.25
C ARG A 70 16.42 -5.08 9.72
N GLU A 71 15.94 -4.22 8.82
CA GLU A 71 14.90 -3.24 9.14
C GLU A 71 13.59 -3.92 9.53
N ILE A 72 13.20 -4.97 8.79
CA ILE A 72 12.00 -5.77 9.10
C ILE A 72 12.13 -6.42 10.48
N ARG A 73 13.28 -7.03 10.79
CA ARG A 73 13.53 -7.61 12.11
C ARG A 73 13.44 -6.58 13.21
N ASN A 74 14.05 -5.41 13.04
CA ASN A 74 14.04 -4.35 14.05
C ASN A 74 12.60 -3.89 14.34
N PHE A 75 11.77 -3.75 13.30
CA PHE A 75 10.35 -3.45 13.50
C PHE A 75 9.64 -4.55 14.29
N LEU A 76 9.91 -5.82 14.00
CA LEU A 76 9.32 -6.94 14.76
C LEU A 76 9.79 -6.98 16.21
N ASP A 77 11.01 -6.53 16.49
CA ASP A 77 11.57 -6.47 17.84
C ASP A 77 10.78 -5.50 18.74
N GLU A 78 10.13 -4.47 18.18
CA GLU A 78 9.29 -3.53 18.94
C GLU A 78 7.99 -4.16 19.46
N TYR A 79 7.49 -5.23 18.82
CA TYR A 79 6.20 -5.86 19.15
C TYR A 79 6.33 -7.28 19.69
N VAL A 80 7.36 -8.02 19.30
CA VAL A 80 7.55 -9.44 19.65
C VAL A 80 8.91 -9.65 20.32
N ILE A 81 8.84 -9.84 21.64
CA ILE A 81 10.01 -10.10 22.48
C ILE A 81 10.47 -11.56 22.34
N GLY A 82 11.78 -11.76 22.16
CA GLY A 82 12.37 -13.08 21.90
C GLY A 82 12.02 -13.62 20.50
N GLN A 83 11.98 -14.93 20.31
CA GLN A 83 11.67 -15.56 19.00
C GLN A 83 12.62 -15.13 17.86
N ASP A 84 13.91 -14.95 18.16
CA ASP A 84 14.90 -14.40 17.23
C ASP A 84 14.99 -15.17 15.91
N GLN A 85 14.98 -16.50 15.96
CA GLN A 85 15.02 -17.32 14.76
C GLN A 85 13.80 -17.08 13.86
N ALA A 86 12.59 -17.08 14.43
CA ALA A 86 11.37 -16.83 13.68
C ALA A 86 11.41 -15.44 13.01
N LYS A 87 11.84 -14.41 13.73
CA LYS A 87 11.98 -13.05 13.19
C LYS A 87 12.98 -12.99 12.02
N ILE A 88 14.12 -13.69 12.12
CA ILE A 88 15.11 -13.75 11.03
C ILE A 88 14.50 -14.40 9.78
N PHE A 89 13.90 -15.59 9.91
CA PHE A 89 13.33 -16.32 8.77
C PHE A 89 12.21 -15.53 8.10
N LEU A 90 11.32 -14.97 8.92
CA LEU A 90 10.17 -14.20 8.46
C LEU A 90 10.61 -12.92 7.73
N SER A 91 11.64 -12.24 8.23
CA SER A 91 12.22 -11.05 7.57
C SER A 91 12.82 -11.37 6.21
N VAL A 92 13.54 -12.49 6.09
CA VAL A 92 14.13 -12.93 4.81
C VAL A 92 13.05 -13.35 3.81
N ALA A 93 12.04 -14.10 4.26
CA ALA A 93 10.95 -14.55 3.41
C ALA A 93 10.14 -13.38 2.83
N VAL A 94 9.81 -12.37 3.66
CA VAL A 94 9.11 -11.16 3.20
C VAL A 94 9.96 -10.38 2.20
N TYR A 95 11.25 -10.19 2.49
CA TYR A 95 12.17 -9.53 1.56
C TYR A 95 12.21 -10.22 0.19
N ASN A 96 12.34 -11.55 0.19
CA ASN A 96 12.36 -12.35 -1.04
C ASN A 96 11.01 -12.33 -1.76
N HIS A 97 9.89 -12.30 -1.03
CA HIS A 97 8.55 -12.20 -1.61
C HIS A 97 8.40 -10.93 -2.45
N TYR A 98 8.79 -9.76 -1.92
CA TYR A 98 8.75 -8.51 -2.67
C TYR A 98 9.81 -8.41 -3.76
N LYS A 99 10.99 -8.98 -3.53
CA LYS A 99 12.01 -9.08 -4.57
C LYS A 99 11.48 -9.86 -5.78
N ARG A 100 10.80 -10.98 -5.54
CA ARG A 100 10.15 -11.80 -6.58
C ARG A 100 9.04 -11.03 -7.30
N ILE A 101 8.17 -10.32 -6.59
CA ILE A 101 7.09 -9.51 -7.21
C ILE A 101 7.69 -8.44 -8.11
N ARG A 102 8.71 -7.71 -7.63
CA ARG A 102 9.33 -6.61 -8.37
C ARG A 102 10.18 -7.07 -9.54
N SER A 103 10.84 -8.24 -9.43
CA SER A 103 11.66 -8.77 -10.51
C SER A 103 10.87 -9.12 -11.78
N GLY A 104 9.53 -9.21 -11.72
CA GLY A 104 8.71 -9.53 -12.88
C GLY A 104 9.06 -10.90 -13.50
N LYS A 105 8.29 -11.33 -14.51
CA LYS A 105 8.59 -12.57 -15.25
C LYS A 105 9.74 -12.41 -16.27
N ASP A 106 10.20 -11.19 -16.53
CA ASP A 106 11.17 -10.88 -17.60
C ASP A 106 12.64 -11.06 -17.18
N ASN A 107 12.92 -11.24 -15.89
CA ASN A 107 14.25 -11.59 -15.43
C ASN A 107 14.37 -13.12 -15.41
N ASN A 108 15.36 -13.69 -16.10
CA ASN A 108 15.77 -15.11 -16.09
C ASN A 108 16.22 -15.63 -14.70
N ILE A 109 15.76 -15.00 -13.62
CA ILE A 109 16.06 -15.33 -12.23
C ILE A 109 14.80 -15.97 -11.65
N ASP A 110 14.83 -17.30 -11.54
CA ASP A 110 13.75 -18.07 -10.93
C ASP A 110 13.82 -17.94 -9.40
N ILE A 111 12.93 -17.14 -8.82
CA ILE A 111 12.82 -16.98 -7.36
C ILE A 111 11.60 -17.76 -6.89
N GLU A 112 11.83 -18.86 -6.19
CA GLU A 112 10.76 -19.69 -5.63
C GLU A 112 9.97 -18.97 -4.53
N LYS A 113 8.70 -19.36 -4.37
CA LYS A 113 7.83 -18.84 -3.32
C LYS A 113 8.27 -19.37 -1.95
N SER A 114 8.66 -18.46 -1.06
CA SER A 114 8.99 -18.80 0.34
C SER A 114 7.74 -18.88 1.21
N ASN A 115 7.14 -20.08 1.32
CA ASN A 115 6.11 -20.35 2.33
C ASN A 115 6.78 -20.66 3.68
N ILE A 116 6.09 -20.38 4.78
CA ILE A 116 6.64 -20.51 6.15
C ILE A 116 5.71 -21.37 6.98
N LEU A 117 6.29 -22.30 7.76
CA LEU A 117 5.61 -23.03 8.82
C LEU A 117 6.16 -22.57 10.17
N LEU A 118 5.29 -22.00 11.02
CA LEU A 118 5.65 -21.58 12.37
C LEU A 118 5.26 -22.65 13.39
N VAL A 119 6.24 -23.27 14.04
CA VAL A 119 6.03 -24.30 15.07
C VAL A 119 6.40 -23.74 16.43
N GLY A 120 5.52 -23.94 17.42
CA GLY A 120 5.81 -23.60 18.81
C GLY A 120 4.59 -23.69 19.73
N PRO A 121 4.78 -23.63 21.06
CA PRO A 121 3.70 -23.71 22.04
C PRO A 121 2.61 -22.65 21.87
N THR A 122 1.45 -22.85 22.50
CA THR A 122 0.40 -21.83 22.54
C THR A 122 0.88 -20.58 23.28
N GLY A 123 0.36 -19.40 22.92
CA GLY A 123 0.70 -18.14 23.58
C GLY A 123 2.08 -17.53 23.27
N THR A 124 2.90 -18.14 22.42
CA THR A 124 4.27 -17.63 22.12
C THR A 124 4.33 -16.52 21.06
N GLY A 125 3.20 -15.98 20.63
CA GLY A 125 3.17 -14.85 19.69
C GLY A 125 3.19 -15.21 18.19
N LYS A 126 2.93 -16.47 17.80
CA LYS A 126 2.86 -16.87 16.37
C LYS A 126 1.90 -16.01 15.55
N THR A 127 0.66 -15.85 16.02
CA THR A 127 -0.35 -15.00 15.37
C THR A 127 0.03 -13.52 15.41
N LEU A 128 0.67 -13.07 16.50
CA LEU A 128 1.12 -11.68 16.64
C LEU A 128 2.23 -11.34 15.65
N LEU A 129 3.16 -12.25 15.38
CA LEU A 129 4.20 -12.09 14.35
C LEU A 129 3.58 -11.85 12.98
N ALA A 130 2.62 -12.70 12.57
CA ALA A 130 1.95 -12.57 11.28
C ALA A 130 1.17 -11.25 11.16
N ASN A 131 0.38 -10.89 12.18
CA ASN A 131 -0.36 -9.63 12.23
C ASN A 131 0.55 -8.39 12.19
N THR A 132 1.69 -8.44 12.88
CA THR A 132 2.63 -7.31 12.95
C THR A 132 3.28 -7.06 11.59
N ILE A 133 3.62 -8.12 10.86
CA ILE A 133 4.15 -7.97 9.50
C ILE A 133 3.10 -7.43 8.53
N ALA A 134 1.88 -7.96 8.58
CA ALA A 134 0.81 -7.46 7.71
C ALA A 134 0.59 -5.95 7.91
N ARG A 135 0.57 -5.49 9.17
CA ARG A 135 0.49 -4.06 9.52
C ARG A 135 1.70 -3.26 9.02
N MET A 136 2.92 -3.78 9.21
CA MET A 136 4.14 -3.11 8.76
C MET A 136 4.15 -2.86 7.25
N LEU A 137 3.72 -3.87 6.49
CA LEU A 137 3.72 -3.85 5.03
C LEU A 137 2.48 -3.16 4.45
N ASN A 138 1.50 -2.85 5.29
CA ASN A 138 0.20 -2.31 4.87
C ASN A 138 -0.44 -3.12 3.73
N VAL A 139 -0.45 -4.44 3.87
CA VAL A 139 -1.02 -5.37 2.86
C VAL A 139 -2.28 -6.07 3.35
N PRO A 140 -3.17 -6.46 2.42
CA PRO A 140 -4.30 -7.33 2.73
C PRO A 140 -3.86 -8.60 3.44
N PHE A 141 -4.56 -8.97 4.50
CA PHE A 141 -4.21 -10.10 5.35
C PHE A 141 -5.46 -10.82 5.83
N ALA A 142 -5.48 -12.14 5.67
CA ALA A 142 -6.57 -13.01 6.09
C ALA A 142 -6.06 -14.05 7.09
N ILE A 143 -6.79 -14.20 8.20
CA ILE A 143 -6.55 -15.26 9.20
C ILE A 143 -7.60 -16.35 8.96
N VAL A 144 -7.15 -17.61 8.92
CA VAL A 144 -8.01 -18.76 8.69
C VAL A 144 -7.66 -19.87 9.67
N ASP A 145 -8.68 -20.56 10.16
CA ASP A 145 -8.53 -21.78 10.94
C ASP A 145 -8.63 -23.00 10.02
N ALA A 146 -7.58 -23.81 9.98
CA ALA A 146 -7.55 -25.01 9.14
C ALA A 146 -8.51 -26.11 9.62
N THR A 147 -8.95 -26.10 10.88
CA THR A 147 -9.84 -27.12 11.44
C THR A 147 -11.27 -27.07 10.87
N VAL A 148 -11.66 -25.92 10.30
CA VAL A 148 -12.99 -25.68 9.71
C VAL A 148 -13.02 -26.09 8.23
N LEU A 149 -11.86 -26.27 7.61
CA LEU A 149 -11.75 -26.63 6.20
C LEU A 149 -12.03 -28.12 6.01
N THR A 150 -12.90 -28.43 5.06
CA THR A 150 -13.25 -29.82 4.72
C THR A 150 -13.02 -30.09 3.24
N GLU A 151 -12.88 -31.37 2.90
CA GLU A 151 -12.80 -31.79 1.49
C GLU A 151 -14.09 -31.43 0.73
N ALA A 152 -13.97 -31.20 -0.57
CA ALA A 152 -15.10 -30.92 -1.45
C ALA A 152 -16.18 -32.00 -1.32
N GLY A 153 -17.43 -31.57 -1.12
CA GLY A 153 -18.57 -32.48 -0.96
C GLY A 153 -18.87 -32.88 0.49
N TYR A 154 -18.11 -32.41 1.46
CA TYR A 154 -18.44 -32.49 2.89
C TYR A 154 -19.00 -31.17 3.42
N VAL A 155 -19.67 -31.22 4.58
CA VAL A 155 -20.21 -30.03 5.25
C VAL A 155 -19.08 -29.32 6.00
N GLY A 156 -18.66 -28.15 5.51
CA GLY A 156 -17.60 -27.31 6.10
C GLY A 156 -17.24 -26.11 5.20
N GLU A 157 -16.18 -25.37 5.56
CA GLU A 157 -15.67 -24.27 4.73
C GLU A 157 -14.78 -24.81 3.60
N ASP A 158 -14.95 -24.26 2.39
CA ASP A 158 -14.11 -24.57 1.22
C ASP A 158 -12.83 -23.71 1.21
N VAL A 159 -11.77 -24.17 0.55
CA VAL A 159 -10.50 -23.46 0.38
C VAL A 159 -10.70 -22.14 -0.38
N GLU A 160 -11.68 -22.06 -1.29
CA GLU A 160 -12.02 -20.82 -1.99
C GLU A 160 -12.49 -19.70 -1.05
N SER A 161 -13.02 -20.05 0.12
CA SER A 161 -13.41 -19.07 1.14
C SER A 161 -12.21 -18.27 1.66
N ILE A 162 -11.01 -18.86 1.67
CA ILE A 162 -9.76 -18.19 2.07
C ILE A 162 -9.43 -17.06 1.11
N LEU A 163 -9.51 -17.35 -0.20
CA LEU A 163 -9.28 -16.37 -1.25
C LEU A 163 -10.35 -15.28 -1.24
N THR A 164 -11.60 -15.66 -0.97
CA THR A 164 -12.71 -14.69 -0.85
C THR A 164 -12.46 -13.73 0.31
N ARG A 165 -12.04 -14.21 1.49
CA ARG A 165 -11.68 -13.36 2.64
C ARG A 165 -10.50 -12.44 2.33
N LEU A 166 -9.48 -12.96 1.64
CA LEU A 166 -8.33 -12.14 1.25
C LEU A 166 -8.74 -11.07 0.24
N LEU A 167 -9.56 -11.41 -0.75
CA LEU A 167 -10.07 -10.48 -1.75
C LEU A 167 -10.93 -9.38 -1.11
N GLN A 168 -11.77 -9.74 -0.13
CA GLN A 168 -12.51 -8.77 0.68
C GLN A 168 -11.57 -7.84 1.47
N ALA A 169 -10.51 -8.39 2.07
CA ALA A 169 -9.49 -7.58 2.76
C ALA A 169 -8.68 -6.69 1.81
N SER A 170 -8.67 -7.00 0.51
CA SER A 170 -8.06 -6.20 -0.55
C SER A 170 -9.03 -5.20 -1.19
N ASP A 171 -10.23 -4.98 -0.62
CA ASP A 171 -11.29 -4.16 -1.25
C ASP A 171 -11.60 -4.57 -2.71
N TYR A 172 -11.49 -5.87 -2.99
CA TYR A 172 -11.67 -6.47 -4.33
C TYR A 172 -10.65 -6.00 -5.38
N ASP A 173 -9.48 -5.52 -4.96
CA ASP A 173 -8.37 -5.21 -5.86
C ASP A 173 -7.71 -6.50 -6.39
N VAL A 174 -7.66 -6.61 -7.72
CA VAL A 174 -7.12 -7.76 -8.48
C VAL A 174 -5.96 -7.36 -9.40
N ALA A 175 -5.49 -6.12 -9.29
CA ALA A 175 -4.44 -5.54 -10.14
C ALA A 175 -3.02 -6.07 -9.84
#